data_AF-A0AAD4WH31-F1
#
_entry.id   AF-A0AAD4WH31-F1
#
_cell.length_a   1.000
_cell.length_b   1.000
_cell.length_c   1.000
_cell.angle_alpha   90.00
_cell.angle_beta   90.00
_cell.angle_gamma   90.00
#
_symmetry.space_group_name_H-M   'P 1'
#
loop_
_entity.id
_entity.type
_entity.pdbx_description
1 polymer ?
#
loop_
_entity_poly.entity_id
_entity_poly.type
_entity_poly.pdbx_seq_one_letter_code
_entity_poly.pdbx_strand_id
1 'polypeptide(L)'
;MFFKGPSWPDYSFSLLWKLKIPPKLKIFAWLIAQGKILSNEQRVRRQLTLDASCGVCEWPIETTLHILRDCYKARDIWNTVLMPRHQGHFFQMDFLPWFQTNLLSQAVWCSNIPWSLVFIFTCWYVWKWRNHQVFQGDDDVSPYPKQLIVRAVHEWFKASHVLSKHNHKVQVDLKWEPPISGQFKLNVDGSRRNGSGHIGAGGVLRNSSGDWISGFAVNLGKGQILEAELWGLFFGLKLAMDKEINNLVVELDSALAVQLIQKQGLSDVHPLAALVASCWELMHKINCCSVYHVYREKNCVADCLATWSYNLDLGFYIFVDAPAWIGPSLIDDLLGFTRSRLVPTDLLV
;
A
#
# COMPACT_ATOMS: atom_id res chain seq x y z
N MET A 1 5.78 -29.33 -3.89
CA MET A 1 5.17 -29.74 -2.61
C MET A 1 5.04 -28.48 -1.74
N PHE A 2 3.83 -27.94 -1.59
CA PHE A 2 3.62 -26.72 -0.81
C PHE A 2 3.94 -26.98 0.67
N PHE A 3 4.64 -26.03 1.28
CA PHE A 3 5.12 -26.06 2.67
C PHE A 3 3.98 -26.31 3.65
N LYS A 4 3.77 -27.56 4.07
CA LYS A 4 3.03 -27.87 5.29
C LYS A 4 3.98 -27.66 6.46
N GLY A 5 3.91 -26.47 7.07
CA GLY A 5 4.37 -26.27 8.44
C GLY A 5 3.69 -27.30 9.37
N PRO A 6 4.18 -27.49 10.61
CA PRO A 6 3.46 -28.29 11.60
C PRO A 6 1.99 -27.83 11.61
N SER A 7 1.04 -28.76 11.74
CA SER A 7 -0.39 -28.48 11.72
C SER A 7 -0.76 -27.49 12.83
N TRP A 8 -0.66 -26.21 12.51
CA TRP A 8 -1.16 -25.12 13.33
C TRP A 8 -2.69 -25.21 13.25
N PRO A 9 -3.41 -25.26 14.39
CA PRO A 9 -4.86 -25.24 14.38
C PRO A 9 -5.32 -24.01 13.61
N ASP A 10 -6.38 -24.15 12.81
CA ASP A 10 -6.98 -23.11 11.94
C ASP A 10 -7.04 -21.76 12.65
N TYR A 11 -5.95 -21.00 12.53
CA TYR A 11 -5.86 -19.71 13.17
C TYR A 11 -6.71 -18.77 12.33
N SER A 12 -7.59 -18.01 12.96
CA SER A 12 -8.17 -16.86 12.28
C SER A 12 -7.06 -15.82 12.13
N PHE A 13 -6.22 -15.94 11.09
CA PHE A 13 -5.22 -14.95 10.71
C PHE A 13 -5.82 -13.54 10.63
N SER A 14 -7.15 -13.45 10.45
CA SER A 14 -7.93 -12.23 10.60
C SER A 14 -7.64 -11.46 11.91
N LEU A 15 -7.41 -12.15 13.04
CA LEU A 15 -7.13 -11.51 14.33
C LEU A 15 -5.75 -10.84 14.34
N LEU A 16 -4.73 -11.48 13.77
CA LEU A 16 -3.38 -10.91 13.65
C LEU A 16 -3.41 -9.60 12.85
N TRP A 17 -4.17 -9.58 11.75
CA TRP A 17 -4.30 -8.38 10.91
C TRP A 17 -5.10 -7.26 11.58
N LYS A 18 -5.97 -7.57 12.54
CA LYS A 18 -6.72 -6.60 13.37
C LYS A 18 -5.89 -5.96 14.49
N LEU A 19 -4.71 -6.49 14.82
CA LEU A 19 -3.85 -5.94 15.87
C LEU A 19 -3.40 -4.50 15.54
N LYS A 20 -3.35 -3.62 16.54
CA LYS A 20 -2.86 -2.24 16.42
C LYS A 20 -1.33 -2.16 16.62
N ILE A 21 -0.60 -2.89 15.78
CA ILE A 21 0.88 -2.95 15.77
C ILE A 21 1.44 -2.52 14.41
N PRO A 22 2.74 -2.17 14.28
CA PRO A 22 3.33 -1.78 13.00
C PRO A 22 3.13 -2.83 11.91
N PRO A 23 2.82 -2.45 10.65
CA PRO A 23 2.65 -3.41 9.55
C PRO A 23 3.82 -4.38 9.39
N LYS A 24 5.05 -3.87 9.54
CA LYS A 24 6.28 -4.68 9.54
C LYS A 24 6.27 -5.76 10.62
N LEU A 25 5.78 -5.44 11.82
CA LEU A 25 5.69 -6.38 12.93
C LEU A 25 4.51 -7.36 12.77
N LYS A 26 3.45 -7.01 12.03
CA LYS A 26 2.41 -7.98 11.63
C LYS A 26 2.99 -9.07 10.72
N ILE A 27 3.75 -8.67 9.71
CA ILE A 27 4.44 -9.62 8.81
C ILE A 27 5.40 -10.49 9.61
N PHE A 28 6.19 -9.89 10.51
CA PHE A 28 7.08 -10.64 11.39
C PHE A 28 6.34 -11.63 12.28
N ALA A 29 5.26 -11.23 12.95
CA ALA A 29 4.43 -12.11 13.76
C ALA A 29 3.83 -13.25 12.94
N TRP A 30 3.40 -12.97 11.70
CA TRP A 30 2.92 -13.99 10.77
C TRP A 30 4.03 -14.97 10.39
N LEU A 31 5.25 -14.51 10.14
CA LEU A 31 6.41 -15.39 9.89
C LEU A 31 6.74 -16.27 11.09
N ILE A 32 6.67 -15.75 12.31
CA ILE A 32 6.84 -16.53 13.54
C ILE A 32 5.78 -17.63 13.63
N ALA A 33 4.50 -17.26 13.48
CA ALA A 33 3.37 -18.21 13.55
C ALA A 33 3.45 -19.29 12.46
N GLN A 34 4.05 -18.98 11.32
CA GLN A 34 4.26 -19.93 10.22
C GLN A 34 5.52 -20.80 10.39
N GLY A 35 6.32 -20.59 11.45
CA GLY A 35 7.63 -21.24 11.60
C GLY A 35 8.61 -20.86 10.48
N LYS A 36 8.46 -19.66 9.90
CA LYS A 36 9.21 -19.21 8.73
C LYS A 36 10.42 -18.34 9.05
N ILE A 37 10.63 -17.96 10.31
CA ILE A 37 11.89 -17.36 10.71
C ILE A 37 13.01 -18.41 10.64
N LEU A 38 14.21 -18.02 10.19
CA LEU A 38 15.33 -18.92 9.96
C LEU A 38 16.08 -19.27 11.26
N SER A 39 15.47 -20.10 12.10
CA SER A 39 16.20 -20.77 13.18
C SER A 39 17.10 -21.88 12.64
N ASN A 40 18.11 -22.32 13.39
CA ASN A 40 18.98 -23.39 12.91
C ASN A 40 18.23 -24.73 12.76
N GLU A 41 17.20 -25.00 13.58
CA GLU A 41 16.25 -26.10 13.33
C GLU A 41 15.63 -26.00 11.92
N GLN A 42 15.12 -24.82 11.55
CA GLN A 42 14.52 -24.59 10.22
C GLN A 42 15.55 -24.60 9.10
N ARG A 43 16.79 -24.16 9.35
CA ARG A 43 17.89 -24.20 8.38
C ARG A 43 18.34 -25.63 8.10
N VAL A 44 18.47 -26.48 9.14
CA VAL A 44 18.76 -27.92 8.97
C VAL A 44 17.64 -28.58 8.18
N ARG A 45 16.38 -28.32 8.54
CA ARG A 45 15.21 -28.85 7.80
C ARG A 45 15.19 -28.45 6.32
N ARG A 46 15.80 -27.30 5.97
CA ARG A 46 15.91 -26.78 4.60
C ARG A 46 17.27 -27.08 3.95
N GLN A 47 18.12 -27.89 4.58
CA GLN A 47 19.45 -28.24 4.08
C GLN A 47 20.37 -27.02 3.86
N LEU A 48 20.21 -25.97 4.67
CA LEU A 48 21.01 -24.74 4.65
C LEU A 48 22.17 -24.76 5.65
N THR A 49 22.19 -25.73 6.56
CA THR A 49 23.26 -25.99 7.53
C THR A 49 23.16 -27.45 7.99
N LEU A 50 24.24 -28.00 8.52
CA LEU A 50 24.27 -29.34 9.12
C LEU A 50 24.10 -29.31 10.65
N ASP A 51 24.33 -28.15 11.26
CA ASP A 51 24.27 -27.98 12.70
C ASP A 51 23.01 -27.20 13.13
N ALA A 52 22.23 -27.80 14.03
CA ALA A 52 21.03 -27.21 14.62
C ALA A 52 21.35 -26.38 15.88
N SER A 53 22.58 -26.43 16.39
CA SER A 53 22.97 -25.79 17.64
C SER A 53 22.83 -24.27 17.59
N CYS A 54 22.63 -23.64 18.74
CA CYS A 54 22.57 -22.19 18.85
C CYS A 54 23.98 -21.60 18.80
N GLY A 55 24.29 -20.80 17.78
CA GLY A 55 25.60 -20.14 17.66
C GLY A 55 25.89 -19.07 18.71
N VAL A 56 24.96 -18.85 19.67
CA VAL A 56 25.09 -17.87 20.75
C VAL A 56 25.39 -18.55 22.10
N CYS A 57 24.72 -19.68 22.38
CA CYS A 57 24.78 -20.34 23.70
C CYS A 57 25.04 -21.85 23.62
N GLU A 58 25.35 -22.36 22.43
CA GLU A 58 25.68 -23.75 22.14
C GLU A 58 24.57 -24.76 22.49
N TRP A 59 23.35 -24.28 22.73
CA TRP A 59 22.20 -25.16 22.97
C TRP A 59 21.97 -26.09 21.77
N PRO A 60 21.74 -27.41 21.95
CA PRO A 60 21.80 -28.37 20.85
C PRO A 60 20.80 -28.15 19.71
N ILE A 61 19.65 -27.52 19.98
CA ILE A 61 18.62 -27.25 18.97
C ILE A 61 18.07 -25.83 19.13
N GLU A 62 18.46 -24.94 18.22
CA GLU A 62 17.95 -23.58 18.15
C GLU A 62 16.59 -23.55 17.45
N THR A 63 15.52 -23.64 18.23
CA THR A 63 14.13 -23.49 17.78
C THR A 63 13.72 -22.01 17.70
N THR A 64 12.57 -21.72 17.09
CA THR A 64 11.96 -20.37 17.13
C THR A 64 11.77 -19.86 18.57
N LEU A 65 11.29 -20.72 19.48
CA LEU A 65 11.12 -20.37 20.89
C LEU A 65 12.46 -20.14 21.57
N HIS A 66 13.49 -20.91 21.21
CA HIS A 66 14.85 -20.71 21.73
C HIS A 66 15.40 -19.32 21.36
N ILE A 67 15.31 -18.95 20.08
CA ILE A 67 15.74 -17.62 19.62
C ILE A 67 15.01 -16.51 20.37
N LEU A 68 13.68 -16.63 20.46
CA LEU A 68 12.85 -15.55 20.96
C LEU A 68 12.76 -15.49 22.48
N ARG A 69 13.07 -16.57 23.21
CA ARG A 69 12.83 -16.67 24.66
C ARG A 69 13.90 -17.42 25.43
N ASP A 70 14.28 -18.64 25.03
CA ASP A 70 15.02 -19.54 25.92
C ASP A 70 16.55 -19.39 25.89
N CYS A 71 17.11 -18.80 24.84
CA CYS A 71 18.52 -18.41 24.82
C CYS A 71 18.82 -17.45 25.98
N TYR A 72 19.96 -17.61 26.67
CA TYR A 72 20.28 -16.79 27.85
C TYR A 72 20.26 -15.29 27.53
N LYS A 73 20.78 -14.86 26.38
CA LYS A 73 20.71 -13.45 25.95
C LYS A 73 19.28 -12.96 25.78
N ALA A 74 18.39 -13.79 25.23
CA ALA A 74 16.97 -13.46 25.11
C ALA A 74 16.31 -13.39 26.51
N ARG A 75 16.64 -14.33 27.41
CA ARG A 75 16.15 -14.33 28.79
C ARG A 75 16.56 -13.09 29.55
N ASP A 76 17.81 -12.66 29.42
CA ASP A 76 18.31 -11.45 30.08
C ASP A 76 17.50 -10.23 29.66
N ILE A 77 17.23 -10.08 28.36
CA ILE A 77 16.36 -9.00 27.86
C ILE A 77 14.94 -9.14 28.44
N TRP A 78 14.34 -10.32 28.40
CA TRP A 78 13.00 -10.54 28.97
C TRP A 78 12.93 -10.24 30.46
N ASN A 79 13.95 -10.58 31.24
CA ASN A 79 14.02 -10.29 32.67
C ASN A 79 14.03 -8.78 32.97
N THR A 80 14.54 -7.95 32.05
CA THR A 80 14.44 -6.50 32.19
C THR A 80 13.05 -5.94 31.87
N VAL A 81 12.28 -6.61 31.00
CA VAL A 81 10.97 -6.15 30.50
C VAL A 81 9.81 -6.69 31.35
N LEU A 82 9.90 -7.93 31.82
CA LEU A 82 8.88 -8.63 32.59
C LEU A 82 8.87 -8.18 34.06
N MET A 83 7.66 -8.11 34.64
CA MET A 83 7.54 -7.99 36.09
C MET A 83 7.90 -9.33 36.75
N PRO A 84 8.60 -9.35 37.91
CA PRO A 84 9.05 -10.58 38.56
C PRO A 84 7.94 -11.65 38.73
N ARG A 85 6.73 -11.22 39.12
CA ARG A 85 5.56 -12.10 39.30
C ARG A 85 5.08 -12.84 38.04
N HIS A 86 5.49 -12.40 36.85
CA HIS A 86 5.07 -13.00 35.58
C HIS A 86 6.16 -13.89 34.94
N GLN A 87 7.40 -13.84 35.44
CA GLN A 87 8.53 -14.56 34.84
C GLN A 87 8.32 -16.08 34.90
N GLY A 88 7.87 -16.63 36.03
CA GLY A 88 7.68 -18.07 36.19
C GLY A 88 6.76 -18.68 35.12
N HIS A 89 5.55 -18.15 34.98
CA HIS A 89 4.61 -18.59 33.96
C HIS A 89 5.17 -18.34 32.54
N PHE A 90 5.78 -17.19 32.28
CA PHE A 90 6.27 -16.82 30.94
C PHE A 90 7.32 -17.79 30.37
N PHE A 91 8.28 -18.24 31.19
CA PHE A 91 9.35 -19.15 30.76
C PHE A 91 8.96 -20.63 30.75
N GLN A 92 7.84 -21.00 31.37
CA GLN A 92 7.37 -22.38 31.43
C GLN A 92 6.40 -22.77 30.31
N MET A 93 5.80 -21.79 29.61
CA MET A 93 4.81 -22.07 28.56
C MET A 93 5.42 -22.73 27.32
N ASP A 94 4.64 -23.57 26.64
CA ASP A 94 4.98 -24.02 25.29
C ASP A 94 4.85 -22.88 24.26
N PHE A 95 5.50 -23.03 23.11
CA PHE A 95 5.60 -21.97 22.09
C PHE A 95 4.26 -21.37 21.67
N LEU A 96 3.29 -22.22 21.32
CA LEU A 96 1.99 -21.79 20.80
C LEU A 96 1.18 -21.02 21.87
N PRO A 97 0.92 -21.57 23.07
CA PRO A 97 0.31 -20.83 24.16
C PRO A 97 1.07 -19.56 24.53
N TRP A 98 2.41 -19.62 24.60
CA TRP A 98 3.26 -18.48 24.92
C TRP A 98 3.07 -17.34 23.91
N PHE A 99 3.14 -17.65 22.62
CA PHE A 99 3.02 -16.63 21.59
C PHE A 99 1.61 -16.02 21.54
N GLN A 100 0.57 -16.85 21.65
CA GLN A 100 -0.82 -16.41 21.57
C GLN A 100 -1.24 -15.55 22.77
N THR A 101 -1.02 -16.04 23.99
CA THR A 101 -1.45 -15.33 25.20
C THR A 101 -0.77 -13.96 25.32
N ASN A 102 0.49 -13.84 24.88
CA ASN A 102 1.18 -12.56 24.91
C ASN A 102 0.78 -11.63 23.76
N LEU A 103 0.68 -12.13 22.53
CA LEU A 103 0.37 -11.31 21.35
C LEU A 103 -1.08 -10.80 21.36
N LEU A 104 -2.02 -11.57 21.89
CA LEU A 104 -3.45 -11.22 21.96
C LEU A 104 -3.87 -10.58 23.29
N SER A 105 -2.93 -10.42 24.22
CA SER A 105 -3.20 -9.85 25.53
C SER A 105 -3.80 -8.44 25.43
N GLN A 106 -4.85 -8.22 26.22
CA GLN A 106 -5.44 -6.90 26.46
C GLN A 106 -4.85 -6.22 27.69
N ALA A 107 -3.85 -6.83 28.34
CA ALA A 107 -3.19 -6.25 29.50
C ALA A 107 -2.41 -5.00 29.10
N VAL A 108 -2.27 -4.08 30.05
CA VAL A 108 -1.39 -2.92 29.95
C VAL A 108 -0.08 -3.19 30.68
N TRP A 109 1.00 -2.76 30.04
CA TRP A 109 2.31 -2.60 30.62
C TRP A 109 2.51 -1.13 31.01
N CYS A 110 3.59 -0.82 31.74
CA CYS A 110 3.89 0.51 32.28
C CYS A 110 3.44 1.68 31.38
N SER A 111 2.92 2.75 31.98
CA SER A 111 2.46 3.94 31.27
C SER A 111 1.33 3.69 30.25
N ASN A 112 0.42 2.76 30.56
CA ASN A 112 -0.76 2.40 29.74
C ASN A 112 -0.43 1.89 28.33
N ILE A 113 0.77 1.36 28.13
CA ILE A 113 1.17 0.77 26.85
C ILE A 113 0.56 -0.64 26.74
N PRO A 114 -0.07 -1.02 25.62
CA PRO A 114 -0.53 -2.39 25.44
C PRO A 114 0.60 -3.42 25.55
N TRP A 115 0.43 -4.46 26.37
CA TRP A 115 1.44 -5.53 26.55
C TRP A 115 1.78 -6.22 25.23
N SER A 116 0.77 -6.47 24.39
CA SER A 116 0.96 -7.07 23.06
C SER A 116 1.95 -6.30 22.18
N LEU A 117 2.00 -4.97 22.32
CA LEU A 117 2.94 -4.10 21.63
C LEU A 117 4.35 -4.27 22.19
N VAL A 118 4.52 -4.23 23.52
CA VAL A 118 5.80 -4.47 24.18
C VAL A 118 6.35 -5.84 23.81
N PHE A 119 5.51 -6.87 23.90
CA PHE A 119 5.86 -8.25 23.58
C PHE A 119 6.41 -8.41 22.16
N ILE A 120 5.69 -7.92 21.14
CA ILE A 120 6.11 -8.12 19.75
C ILE A 120 7.34 -7.30 19.38
N PHE A 121 7.50 -6.10 19.96
CA PHE A 121 8.72 -5.31 19.81
C PHE A 121 9.92 -6.01 20.46
N THR A 122 9.78 -6.57 21.67
CA THR A 122 10.85 -7.34 22.29
C THR A 122 11.25 -8.54 21.43
N CYS A 123 10.28 -9.31 20.92
CA CYS A 123 10.55 -10.42 19.99
C CYS A 123 11.33 -9.95 18.75
N TRP A 124 10.95 -8.80 18.19
CA TRP A 124 11.60 -8.22 17.02
C TRP A 124 13.06 -7.85 17.30
N TYR A 125 13.34 -7.18 18.41
CA TYR A 125 14.70 -6.78 18.78
C TYR A 125 15.57 -7.98 19.12
N VAL A 126 15.05 -8.95 19.89
CA VAL A 126 15.75 -10.21 20.19
C VAL A 126 16.15 -10.93 18.90
N TRP A 127 15.21 -11.09 17.96
CA TRP A 127 15.49 -11.71 16.66
C TRP A 127 16.51 -10.90 15.84
N LYS A 128 16.41 -9.57 15.83
CA LYS A 128 17.32 -8.69 15.11
C LYS A 128 18.75 -8.81 15.65
N TRP A 129 18.93 -8.73 16.96
CA TRP A 129 20.24 -8.84 17.60
C TRP A 129 20.87 -10.22 17.38
N ARG A 130 20.10 -11.30 17.56
CA ARG A 130 20.57 -12.65 17.26
C ARG A 130 21.07 -12.77 15.81
N ASN A 131 20.32 -12.23 14.84
CA ASN A 131 20.73 -12.30 13.44
C ASN A 131 21.96 -11.44 13.14
N HIS A 132 22.07 -10.27 13.77
CA HIS A 132 23.26 -9.44 13.64
C HIS A 132 24.50 -10.21 14.12
N GLN A 133 24.43 -10.82 15.31
CA GLN A 133 25.52 -11.61 15.86
C GLN A 133 25.89 -12.79 14.93
N VAL A 134 24.90 -13.53 14.42
CA VAL A 134 25.14 -14.71 13.58
C VAL A 134 25.69 -14.38 12.20
N PHE A 135 25.23 -13.29 11.56
CA PHE A 135 25.57 -12.99 10.16
C PHE A 135 26.61 -11.89 9.98
N GLN A 136 26.85 -11.06 11.00
CA GLN A 136 27.80 -9.94 10.95
C GLN A 136 28.93 -10.11 11.97
N GLY A 137 28.85 -11.09 12.87
CA GLY A 137 29.90 -11.41 13.84
C GLY A 137 30.03 -10.40 14.98
N ASP A 138 29.15 -9.40 15.05
CA ASP A 138 29.20 -8.32 16.04
C ASP A 138 28.10 -8.50 17.09
N ASP A 139 28.50 -8.48 18.36
CA ASP A 139 27.66 -8.64 19.54
C ASP A 139 27.09 -7.29 20.01
N ASP A 140 26.56 -6.50 19.08
CA ASP A 140 26.00 -5.17 19.33
C ASP A 140 24.58 -5.25 19.93
N VAL A 141 24.44 -6.01 21.02
CA VAL A 141 23.31 -5.82 21.92
C VAL A 141 23.57 -4.52 22.67
N SER A 142 22.69 -3.54 22.45
CA SER A 142 22.78 -2.26 23.16
C SER A 142 22.94 -2.49 24.66
N PRO A 143 23.80 -1.73 25.37
CA PRO A 143 23.95 -1.84 26.83
C PRO A 143 22.66 -1.50 27.60
N TYR A 144 21.67 -0.93 26.91
CA TYR A 144 20.38 -0.50 27.45
C TYR A 144 19.22 -1.06 26.62
N PRO A 145 19.06 -2.40 26.52
CA PRO A 145 18.15 -3.02 25.57
C PRO A 145 16.68 -2.70 25.89
N LYS A 146 16.33 -2.66 27.19
CA LYS A 146 15.01 -2.26 27.66
C LYS A 146 14.66 -0.85 27.22
N GLN A 147 15.56 0.11 27.41
CA GLN A 147 15.33 1.52 27.08
C GLN A 147 15.11 1.68 25.57
N LEU A 148 15.88 0.98 24.74
CA LEU A 148 15.74 1.01 23.29
C LEU A 148 14.38 0.46 22.83
N ILE A 149 13.98 -0.71 23.36
CA ILE A 149 12.69 -1.33 23.06
C ILE A 149 11.54 -0.41 23.49
N VAL A 150 11.58 0.08 24.72
CA VAL A 150 10.53 0.96 25.29
C VAL A 150 10.43 2.27 24.52
N ARG A 151 11.56 2.85 24.09
CA ARG A 151 11.56 4.04 23.23
C ARG A 151 10.86 3.78 21.91
N ALA A 152 11.22 2.70 21.21
CA ALA A 152 10.59 2.34 19.94
C ALA A 152 9.08 2.08 20.08
N VAL A 153 8.68 1.42 21.16
CA VAL A 153 7.27 1.18 21.50
C VAL A 153 6.54 2.50 21.74
N HIS A 154 7.12 3.42 22.51
CA HIS A 154 6.53 4.74 22.78
C HIS A 154 6.40 5.60 21.52
N GLU A 155 7.44 5.63 20.67
CA GLU A 155 7.43 6.38 19.40
C GLU A 155 6.29 5.90 18.51
N TRP A 156 6.14 4.57 18.35
CA TRP A 156 5.03 3.99 17.61
C TRP A 156 3.67 4.29 18.25
N PHE A 157 3.55 4.09 19.56
CA PHE A 157 2.29 4.28 20.27
C PHE A 157 1.78 5.72 20.13
N LYS A 158 2.66 6.71 20.33
CA LYS A 158 2.34 8.13 20.12
C LYS A 158 1.92 8.43 18.68
N ALA A 159 2.68 7.97 17.69
CA ALA A 159 2.36 8.18 16.27
C ALA A 159 1.01 7.57 15.88
N SER A 160 0.72 6.36 16.38
CA SER A 160 -0.55 5.67 16.10
C SER A 160 -1.77 6.38 16.69
N HIS A 161 -1.62 7.02 17.85
CA HIS A 161 -2.67 7.82 18.47
C HIS A 161 -2.97 9.10 17.68
N VAL A 162 -1.94 9.78 17.17
CA VAL A 162 -2.10 10.95 16.29
C VAL A 162 -2.88 10.55 15.03
N LEU A 163 -2.48 9.47 14.36
CA LEU A 163 -3.19 8.95 13.17
C LEU A 163 -4.66 8.56 13.47
N SER A 164 -4.96 8.07 14.68
CA SER A 164 -6.34 7.74 15.07
C SER A 164 -7.23 8.97 15.29
N LYS A 165 -6.66 10.11 15.70
CA LYS A 165 -7.41 11.37 15.91
C LYS A 165 -7.79 12.05 14.59
N HIS A 166 -7.05 11.79 13.51
CA HIS A 166 -7.32 12.33 12.17
C HIS A 166 -8.28 11.46 11.32
N ASN A 167 -8.86 10.39 11.89
CA ASN A 167 -9.73 9.47 11.15
C ASN A 167 -11.23 9.83 11.16
N HIS A 168 -11.60 11.06 11.53
CA HIS A 168 -12.96 11.53 11.27
C HIS A 168 -13.14 11.66 9.76
N LYS A 169 -13.91 10.74 9.18
CA LYS A 169 -14.31 10.81 7.78
C LYS A 169 -15.66 11.48 7.71
N VAL A 170 -15.78 12.46 6.83
CA VAL A 170 -17.04 13.13 6.52
C VAL A 170 -17.55 12.59 5.19
N GLN A 171 -18.86 12.41 5.09
CA GLN A 171 -19.49 12.09 3.82
C GLN A 171 -19.59 13.36 2.98
N VAL A 172 -18.99 13.32 1.79
CA VAL A 172 -19.10 14.37 0.78
C VAL A 172 -19.79 13.84 -0.46
N ASP A 173 -20.62 14.68 -1.06
CA ASP A 173 -21.31 14.39 -2.30
C ASP A 173 -20.58 15.03 -3.47
N LEU A 174 -20.11 14.20 -4.39
CA LEU A 174 -19.22 14.59 -5.49
C LEU A 174 -19.96 14.46 -6.82
N LYS A 175 -19.81 15.44 -7.69
CA LYS A 175 -20.33 15.43 -9.06
C LYS A 175 -19.27 15.92 -10.04
N TRP A 176 -19.38 15.51 -11.29
CA TRP A 176 -18.61 16.15 -12.36
C TRP A 176 -19.02 17.61 -12.50
N GLU A 177 -18.05 18.46 -12.83
CA GLU A 177 -18.25 19.90 -13.00
C GLU A 177 -17.70 20.30 -14.37
N PRO A 178 -18.42 21.11 -15.17
CA PRO A 178 -17.90 21.59 -16.43
C PRO A 178 -16.73 22.57 -16.23
N PRO A 179 -15.83 22.71 -17.22
CA PRO A 179 -14.81 23.74 -17.17
C PRO A 179 -15.44 25.15 -17.29
N ILE A 180 -14.66 26.17 -16.95
CA ILE A 180 -15.09 27.57 -17.14
C ILE A 180 -15.31 27.88 -18.63
N SER A 181 -16.11 28.91 -18.93
CA SER A 181 -16.38 29.32 -20.32
C SER A 181 -15.10 29.62 -21.09
N GLY A 182 -15.01 29.13 -22.34
CA GLY A 182 -13.83 29.26 -23.20
C GLY A 182 -12.72 28.25 -22.91
N GLN A 183 -12.94 27.28 -22.02
CA GLN A 183 -12.02 26.19 -21.72
C GLN A 183 -12.64 24.84 -22.08
N PHE A 184 -11.78 23.88 -22.40
CA PHE A 184 -12.14 22.49 -22.61
C PHE A 184 -11.63 21.63 -21.46
N LYS A 185 -12.33 20.54 -21.18
CA LYS A 185 -11.97 19.58 -20.14
C LYS A 185 -11.71 18.22 -20.74
N LEU A 186 -10.55 17.66 -20.42
CA LEU A 186 -10.17 16.30 -20.74
C LEU A 186 -10.18 15.47 -19.45
N ASN A 187 -11.13 14.54 -19.36
CA ASN A 187 -11.18 13.53 -18.30
C ASN A 187 -10.52 12.25 -18.81
N VAL A 188 -9.60 11.67 -18.04
CA VAL A 188 -8.86 10.45 -18.42
C VAL A 188 -8.87 9.45 -17.28
N ASP A 189 -8.95 8.17 -17.61
CA ASP A 189 -8.85 7.06 -16.66
C ASP A 189 -8.03 5.90 -17.24
N GLY A 190 -7.34 5.17 -16.35
CA GLY A 190 -6.67 3.91 -16.63
C GLY A 190 -7.40 2.74 -15.96
N SER A 191 -7.56 1.65 -16.69
CA SER A 191 -8.16 0.42 -16.19
C SER A 191 -7.17 -0.73 -16.23
N ARG A 192 -7.23 -1.63 -15.23
CA ARG A 192 -6.49 -2.90 -15.21
C ARG A 192 -7.32 -4.07 -14.69
N ARG A 193 -7.39 -5.17 -15.44
CA ARG A 193 -7.99 -6.43 -14.99
C ARG A 193 -7.02 -7.25 -14.14
N ASN A 194 -7.27 -7.32 -12.83
CA ASN A 194 -6.40 -7.99 -11.86
C ASN A 194 -6.03 -9.45 -12.21
N GLY A 195 -6.98 -10.23 -12.74
CA GLY A 195 -6.76 -11.65 -13.04
C GLY A 195 -5.89 -11.92 -14.27
N SER A 196 -5.96 -11.08 -15.30
CA SER A 196 -5.31 -11.32 -16.59
C SER A 196 -4.16 -10.36 -16.88
N GLY A 197 -4.03 -9.29 -16.09
CA GLY A 197 -3.05 -8.23 -16.28
C GLY A 197 -3.33 -7.31 -17.46
N HIS A 198 -4.49 -7.46 -18.13
CA HIS A 198 -4.83 -6.59 -19.24
C HIS A 198 -5.07 -5.17 -18.76
N ILE A 199 -4.57 -4.21 -19.52
CA ILE A 199 -4.69 -2.79 -19.26
C ILE A 199 -5.33 -2.09 -20.46
N GLY A 200 -6.05 -1.03 -20.17
CA GLY A 200 -6.58 -0.14 -21.17
C GLY A 200 -6.85 1.23 -20.58
N ALA A 201 -7.02 2.22 -21.43
CA ALA A 201 -7.21 3.60 -21.03
C ALA A 201 -8.37 4.21 -21.80
N GLY A 202 -8.95 5.28 -21.28
CA GLY A 202 -10.03 5.99 -21.94
C GLY A 202 -10.13 7.41 -21.47
N GLY A 203 -10.78 8.24 -22.27
CA GLY A 203 -10.97 9.62 -21.91
C GLY A 203 -11.95 10.35 -22.81
N VAL A 204 -12.47 11.45 -22.27
CA VAL A 204 -13.48 12.27 -22.92
C VAL A 204 -13.07 13.74 -22.87
N LEU A 205 -13.24 14.42 -23.99
CA LEU A 205 -12.97 15.82 -24.20
C LEU A 205 -14.31 16.56 -24.34
N ARG A 206 -14.54 17.54 -23.47
CA ARG A 206 -15.80 18.29 -23.38
C ARG A 206 -15.58 19.80 -23.37
N ASN A 207 -16.55 20.57 -23.85
CA ASN A 207 -16.55 22.03 -23.71
C ASN A 207 -17.15 22.48 -22.36
N SER A 208 -17.26 23.79 -22.16
CA SER A 208 -17.86 24.39 -20.95
C SER A 208 -19.37 24.18 -20.78
N SER A 209 -20.08 23.78 -21.84
CA SER A 209 -21.49 23.38 -21.75
C SER A 209 -21.65 21.91 -21.35
N GLY A 210 -20.55 21.16 -21.27
CA GLY A 210 -20.54 19.71 -21.06
C GLY A 210 -20.73 18.89 -22.34
N ASP A 211 -20.80 19.54 -23.51
CA ASP A 211 -20.99 18.85 -24.77
C ASP A 211 -19.79 17.99 -25.11
N TRP A 212 -20.06 16.84 -25.71
CA TRP A 212 -19.05 15.93 -26.23
C TRP A 212 -18.33 16.54 -27.43
N ILE A 213 -17.01 16.71 -27.33
CA ILE A 213 -16.17 17.17 -28.43
C ILE A 213 -15.50 15.98 -29.13
N SER A 214 -14.98 15.05 -28.33
CA SER A 214 -14.46 13.76 -28.77
C SER A 214 -14.20 12.88 -27.56
N GLY A 215 -14.08 11.57 -27.76
CA GLY A 215 -13.56 10.67 -26.74
C GLY A 215 -12.71 9.57 -27.35
N PHE A 216 -12.13 8.75 -26.51
CA PHE A 216 -11.29 7.65 -26.95
C PHE A 216 -11.30 6.48 -25.97
N ALA A 217 -10.94 5.32 -26.49
CA ALA A 217 -10.59 4.14 -25.70
C ALA A 217 -9.36 3.46 -26.32
N VAL A 218 -8.51 2.88 -25.48
CA VAL A 218 -7.23 2.31 -25.88
C VAL A 218 -7.05 0.96 -25.22
N ASN A 219 -6.93 -0.09 -26.01
CA ASN A 219 -6.50 -1.39 -25.48
C ASN A 219 -4.97 -1.44 -25.56
N LEU A 220 -4.32 -1.48 -24.39
CA LEU A 220 -2.87 -1.41 -24.24
C LEU A 220 -2.22 -2.79 -24.03
N GLY A 221 -3.01 -3.87 -24.12
CA GLY A 221 -2.51 -5.22 -23.90
C GLY A 221 -2.32 -5.50 -22.42
N LYS A 222 -1.12 -5.87 -21.97
CA LYS A 222 -0.84 -6.22 -20.56
C LYS A 222 0.21 -5.29 -19.97
N GLY A 223 0.00 -4.89 -18.73
CA GLY A 223 0.88 -3.94 -18.04
C GLY A 223 0.43 -3.62 -16.62
N GLN A 224 0.88 -2.49 -16.10
CA GLN A 224 0.58 -1.94 -14.80
C GLN A 224 -0.49 -0.86 -14.88
N ILE A 225 -1.21 -0.65 -13.78
CA ILE A 225 -2.28 0.35 -13.72
C ILE A 225 -1.75 1.75 -14.02
N LEU A 226 -0.58 2.10 -13.49
CA LEU A 226 0.03 3.41 -13.70
C LEU A 226 0.43 3.65 -15.17
N GLU A 227 0.77 2.60 -15.91
CA GLU A 227 1.03 2.68 -17.35
C GLU A 227 -0.26 3.06 -18.09
N ALA A 228 -1.39 2.43 -17.73
CA ALA A 228 -2.68 2.73 -18.32
C ALA A 228 -3.08 4.19 -18.12
N GLU A 229 -2.93 4.72 -16.90
CA GLU A 229 -3.22 6.12 -16.56
C GLU A 229 -2.41 7.10 -17.42
N LEU A 230 -1.09 6.90 -17.49
CA LEU A 230 -0.18 7.79 -18.20
C LEU A 230 -0.33 7.68 -19.72
N TRP A 231 -0.60 6.48 -20.26
CA TRP A 231 -0.92 6.32 -21.67
C TRP A 231 -2.25 6.97 -22.02
N GLY A 232 -3.26 6.85 -21.15
CA GLY A 232 -4.52 7.58 -21.29
C GLY A 232 -4.27 9.09 -21.40
N LEU A 233 -3.42 9.64 -20.53
CA LEU A 233 -3.08 11.06 -20.56
C LEU A 233 -2.41 11.44 -21.87
N PHE A 234 -1.41 10.67 -22.29
CA PHE A 234 -0.69 10.91 -23.55
C PHE A 234 -1.63 10.95 -24.75
N PHE A 235 -2.51 9.96 -24.88
CA PHE A 235 -3.46 9.89 -25.99
C PHE A 235 -4.52 11.00 -25.92
N GLY A 236 -5.00 11.34 -24.71
CA GLY A 236 -5.92 12.44 -24.52
C GLY A 236 -5.32 13.80 -24.89
N LEU A 237 -4.05 14.05 -24.55
CA LEU A 237 -3.32 15.26 -24.94
C LEU A 237 -3.13 15.34 -26.46
N LYS A 238 -2.78 14.23 -27.11
CA LYS A 238 -2.74 14.16 -28.58
C LYS A 238 -4.09 14.49 -29.20
N LEU A 239 -5.16 13.90 -28.68
CA LEU A 239 -6.51 14.17 -29.16
C LEU A 239 -6.89 15.65 -29.01
N ALA A 240 -6.51 16.29 -27.91
CA ALA A 240 -6.74 17.73 -27.71
C ALA A 240 -5.96 18.59 -28.73
N MET A 241 -4.71 18.22 -29.02
CA MET A 241 -3.92 18.88 -30.05
C MET A 241 -4.50 18.71 -31.45
N ASP A 242 -4.95 17.50 -31.79
CA ASP A 242 -5.59 17.21 -33.09
C ASP A 242 -6.91 17.98 -33.27
N LYS A 243 -7.53 18.41 -32.17
CA LYS A 243 -8.72 19.28 -32.13
C LYS A 243 -8.38 20.76 -32.02
N GLU A 244 -7.10 21.13 -32.12
CA GLU A 244 -6.59 22.51 -32.05
C GLU A 244 -7.00 23.24 -30.76
N ILE A 245 -7.15 22.50 -29.65
CA ILE A 245 -7.54 23.06 -28.36
C ILE A 245 -6.33 23.66 -27.67
N ASN A 246 -6.44 24.95 -27.33
CA ASN A 246 -5.37 25.72 -26.70
C ASN A 246 -5.64 26.11 -25.24
N ASN A 247 -6.84 25.86 -24.72
CA ASN A 247 -7.20 26.10 -23.32
C ASN A 247 -7.83 24.85 -22.73
N LEU A 248 -7.03 24.06 -22.01
CA LEU A 248 -7.34 22.71 -21.58
C LEU A 248 -7.13 22.53 -20.07
N VAL A 249 -8.13 21.97 -19.41
CA VAL A 249 -8.01 21.38 -18.07
C VAL A 249 -8.07 19.87 -18.19
N VAL A 250 -7.10 19.19 -17.60
CA VAL A 250 -7.04 17.74 -17.56
C VAL A 250 -7.33 17.25 -16.15
N GLU A 251 -8.18 16.24 -16.03
CA GLU A 251 -8.54 15.61 -14.77
C GLU A 251 -8.28 14.10 -14.84
N LEU A 252 -7.54 13.60 -13.84
CA LEU A 252 -7.31 12.17 -13.62
C LEU A 252 -7.73 11.82 -12.19
N ASP A 253 -8.17 10.58 -11.96
CA ASP A 253 -8.45 10.08 -10.61
C ASP A 253 -7.27 9.32 -9.98
N SER A 254 -6.18 9.15 -10.73
CA SER A 254 -4.92 8.60 -10.25
C SER A 254 -4.03 9.70 -9.65
N ALA A 255 -4.07 9.83 -8.32
CA ALA A 255 -3.19 10.75 -7.59
C ALA A 255 -1.70 10.54 -7.90
N LEU A 256 -1.29 9.28 -8.12
CA LEU A 256 0.09 8.95 -8.45
C LEU A 256 0.48 9.45 -9.86
N ALA A 257 -0.40 9.31 -10.85
CA ALA A 257 -0.15 9.83 -12.19
C ALA A 257 -0.03 11.36 -12.18
N VAL A 258 -0.94 12.05 -11.47
CA VAL A 258 -0.90 13.51 -11.31
C VAL A 258 0.39 13.95 -10.61
N GLN A 259 0.79 13.29 -9.53
CA GLN A 259 2.04 13.58 -8.83
C GLN A 259 3.27 13.42 -9.73
N LEU A 260 3.31 12.37 -10.57
CA LEU A 260 4.42 12.17 -11.50
C LEU A 260 4.48 13.26 -12.57
N ILE A 261 3.33 13.71 -13.07
CA ILE A 261 3.25 14.79 -14.05
C ILE A 261 3.61 16.14 -13.41
N GLN A 262 3.20 16.42 -12.18
CA GLN A 262 3.49 17.70 -11.52
C GLN A 262 4.92 17.78 -10.95
N LYS A 263 5.60 16.64 -10.78
CA LYS A 263 6.95 16.60 -10.22
C LYS A 263 7.98 17.04 -11.27
N GLN A 264 8.67 18.15 -11.00
CA GLN A 264 9.83 18.57 -11.79
C GLN A 264 11.01 17.62 -11.58
N GLY A 265 11.73 17.29 -12.66
CA GLY A 265 12.97 16.51 -12.61
C GLY A 265 12.77 15.05 -12.21
N LEU A 266 11.85 14.34 -12.89
CA LEU A 266 11.73 12.90 -12.73
C LEU A 266 13.05 12.24 -13.14
N SER A 267 13.56 11.33 -12.30
CA SER A 267 14.84 10.67 -12.58
C SER A 267 14.73 9.79 -13.82
N ASP A 268 15.75 9.85 -14.68
CA ASP A 268 15.86 9.06 -15.92
C ASP A 268 15.84 7.53 -15.68
N VAL A 269 16.07 7.08 -14.44
CA VAL A 269 15.96 5.66 -14.08
C VAL A 269 14.52 5.18 -13.88
N HIS A 270 13.53 6.09 -13.84
CA HIS A 270 12.14 5.69 -13.66
C HIS A 270 11.62 4.98 -14.94
N PRO A 271 10.98 3.79 -14.85
CA PRO A 271 10.56 3.03 -16.03
C PRO A 271 9.62 3.79 -16.99
N LEU A 272 8.88 4.76 -16.46
CA LEU A 272 7.92 5.58 -17.22
C LEU A 272 8.43 7.00 -17.52
N ALA A 273 9.73 7.28 -17.31
CA ALA A 273 10.29 8.62 -17.50
C ALA A 273 10.04 9.17 -18.92
N ALA A 274 10.25 8.36 -19.95
CA ALA A 274 10.03 8.75 -21.35
C ALA A 274 8.55 9.10 -21.65
N LEU A 275 7.61 8.33 -21.09
CA LEU A 275 6.18 8.58 -21.27
C LEU A 275 5.76 9.88 -20.56
N VAL A 276 6.24 10.10 -19.32
CA VAL A 276 6.01 11.34 -18.59
C VAL A 276 6.59 12.53 -19.36
N ALA A 277 7.82 12.43 -19.86
CA ALA A 277 8.44 13.49 -20.68
C ALA A 277 7.62 13.78 -21.94
N SER A 278 7.09 12.75 -22.60
CA SER A 278 6.23 12.92 -23.77
C SER A 278 4.92 13.66 -23.43
N CYS A 279 4.30 13.36 -22.28
CA CYS A 279 3.13 14.12 -21.81
C CYS A 279 3.50 15.59 -21.53
N TRP A 280 4.65 15.84 -20.90
CA TRP A 280 5.15 17.20 -20.65
C TRP A 280 5.31 17.99 -21.96
N GLU A 281 5.94 17.40 -22.97
CA GLU A 281 6.12 18.05 -24.28
C GLU A 281 4.79 18.42 -24.93
N LEU A 282 3.80 17.52 -24.89
CA LEU A 282 2.46 17.81 -25.43
C LEU A 282 1.76 18.92 -24.64
N MET A 283 1.84 18.89 -23.31
CA MET A 283 1.27 19.94 -22.47
C MET A 283 1.89 21.32 -22.76
N HIS A 284 3.19 21.39 -23.07
CA HIS A 284 3.87 22.65 -23.42
C HIS A 284 3.48 23.19 -24.80
N LYS A 285 2.94 22.35 -25.68
CA LYS A 285 2.43 22.77 -26.99
C LYS A 285 1.01 23.33 -26.93
N ILE A 286 0.30 23.11 -25.82
CA ILE A 286 -1.03 23.65 -25.57
C ILE A 286 -0.88 24.94 -24.76
N ASN A 287 -1.33 26.08 -25.31
CA ASN A 287 -1.07 27.41 -24.73
C ASN A 287 -1.40 27.53 -23.23
N CYS A 288 -2.53 26.99 -22.81
CA CYS A 288 -2.95 26.92 -21.41
C CYS A 288 -3.38 25.50 -21.11
N CYS A 289 -2.55 24.75 -20.38
CA CYS A 289 -2.82 23.38 -19.98
C CYS A 289 -2.53 23.18 -18.49
N SER A 290 -3.52 22.70 -17.73
CA SER A 290 -3.36 22.35 -16.32
C SER A 290 -3.90 20.95 -16.03
N VAL A 291 -3.30 20.27 -15.06
CA VAL A 291 -3.62 18.89 -14.70
C VAL A 291 -3.97 18.83 -13.22
N TYR A 292 -5.12 18.23 -12.91
CA TYR A 292 -5.63 18.08 -11.55
C TYR A 292 -5.99 16.64 -11.23
N HIS A 293 -5.86 16.32 -9.95
CA HIS A 293 -6.43 15.11 -9.40
C HIS A 293 -7.88 15.35 -8.99
N VAL A 294 -8.77 14.43 -9.34
CA VAL A 294 -10.17 14.40 -8.91
C VAL A 294 -10.51 13.07 -8.26
N TYR A 295 -11.60 13.02 -7.52
CA TYR A 295 -12.12 11.74 -7.06
C TYR A 295 -12.78 10.98 -8.21
N ARG A 296 -12.70 9.64 -8.20
CA ARG A 296 -13.28 8.75 -9.23
C ARG A 296 -14.76 9.00 -9.50
N GLU A 297 -15.50 9.42 -8.48
CA GLU A 297 -16.91 9.81 -8.54
C GLU A 297 -17.17 10.97 -9.51
N LYS A 298 -16.16 11.80 -9.79
CA LYS A 298 -16.22 12.88 -10.78
C LYS A 298 -15.74 12.43 -12.17
N ASN A 299 -15.20 11.22 -12.34
CA ASN A 299 -14.47 10.80 -13.55
C ASN A 299 -15.13 9.63 -14.30
N CYS A 300 -16.46 9.49 -14.17
CA CYS A 300 -17.16 8.25 -14.47
C CYS A 300 -17.23 7.91 -15.97
N VAL A 301 -17.37 8.92 -16.82
CA VAL A 301 -17.36 8.72 -18.29
C VAL A 301 -16.01 8.18 -18.76
N ALA A 302 -14.90 8.72 -18.24
CA ALA A 302 -13.56 8.25 -18.58
C ALA A 302 -13.34 6.81 -18.09
N ASP A 303 -13.77 6.48 -16.87
CA ASP A 303 -13.72 5.11 -16.31
C ASP A 303 -14.50 4.09 -17.16
N CYS A 304 -15.68 4.48 -17.64
CA CYS A 304 -16.47 3.66 -18.56
C CYS A 304 -15.74 3.44 -19.90
N LEU A 305 -15.13 4.47 -20.48
CA LEU A 305 -14.34 4.35 -21.72
C LEU A 305 -13.10 3.46 -21.52
N ALA A 306 -12.38 3.66 -20.43
CA ALA A 306 -11.18 2.89 -20.09
C ALA A 306 -11.52 1.41 -19.85
N THR A 307 -12.63 1.14 -19.16
CA THR A 307 -13.11 -0.23 -18.94
C THR A 307 -13.67 -0.86 -20.21
N TRP A 308 -14.33 -0.08 -21.08
CA TRP A 308 -14.84 -0.62 -22.33
C TRP A 308 -13.71 -1.10 -23.24
N SER A 309 -12.54 -0.44 -23.21
CA SER A 309 -11.40 -0.73 -24.09
C SER A 309 -11.02 -2.21 -24.22
N TYR A 310 -11.32 -3.05 -23.21
CA TYR A 310 -11.11 -4.50 -23.27
C TYR A 310 -11.93 -5.24 -24.33
N ASN A 311 -12.97 -4.62 -24.88
CA ASN A 311 -13.77 -5.16 -25.98
C ASN A 311 -13.25 -4.71 -27.36
N LEU A 312 -12.18 -3.90 -27.41
CA LEU A 312 -11.48 -3.50 -28.64
C LEU A 312 -10.31 -4.45 -28.90
N ASP A 313 -9.88 -4.54 -30.17
CA ASP A 313 -8.55 -5.06 -30.47
C ASP A 313 -7.47 -4.11 -29.91
N LEU A 314 -6.22 -4.58 -29.88
CA LEU A 314 -5.08 -3.76 -29.45
C LEU A 314 -4.99 -2.48 -30.29
N GLY A 315 -4.96 -1.32 -29.64
CA GLY A 315 -4.82 -0.04 -30.34
C GLY A 315 -5.63 1.09 -29.75
N PHE A 316 -5.60 2.22 -30.46
CA PHE A 316 -6.21 3.50 -30.10
C PHE A 316 -7.44 3.76 -30.97
N TYR A 317 -8.58 4.03 -30.34
CA TYR A 317 -9.86 4.22 -31.01
C TYR A 317 -10.46 5.56 -30.60
N ILE A 318 -10.78 6.40 -31.59
CA ILE A 318 -11.41 7.70 -31.40
C ILE A 318 -12.92 7.58 -31.64
N PHE A 319 -13.68 8.21 -30.76
CA PHE A 319 -15.13 8.39 -30.88
C PHE A 319 -15.40 9.87 -31.16
N VAL A 320 -15.87 10.15 -32.38
CA VAL A 320 -16.28 11.51 -32.77
C VAL A 320 -17.56 11.89 -32.02
N ASP A 321 -18.53 10.98 -31.99
CA ASP A 321 -19.76 11.11 -31.22
C ASP A 321 -19.74 10.22 -29.98
N ALA A 322 -20.51 10.61 -28.95
CA ALA A 322 -20.66 9.82 -27.74
C ALA A 322 -21.31 8.45 -28.07
N PRO A 323 -20.64 7.32 -27.76
CA PRO A 323 -21.24 6.01 -27.97
C PRO A 323 -22.52 5.86 -27.13
N ALA A 324 -23.56 5.23 -27.69
CA ALA A 324 -24.87 5.11 -27.03
C ALA A 324 -24.80 4.52 -25.61
N TRP A 325 -23.88 3.59 -25.36
CA TRP A 325 -23.68 2.93 -24.07
C TRP A 325 -23.02 3.83 -23.00
N ILE A 326 -22.38 4.93 -23.39
CA ILE A 326 -21.88 5.97 -22.48
C ILE A 326 -23.03 6.88 -21.98
N GLY A 327 -24.14 6.92 -22.73
CA GLY A 327 -25.28 7.82 -22.50
C GLY A 327 -25.68 7.99 -21.03
N PRO A 328 -25.89 6.92 -20.24
CA PRO A 328 -26.25 7.05 -18.84
C PRO A 328 -25.24 7.86 -18.00
N SER A 329 -23.95 7.54 -18.10
CA SER A 329 -22.91 8.26 -17.33
C SER A 329 -22.74 9.70 -17.79
N LEU A 330 -22.90 9.96 -19.10
CA LEU A 330 -22.84 11.31 -19.63
C LEU A 330 -24.05 12.15 -19.19
N ILE A 331 -25.25 11.57 -19.18
CA ILE A 331 -26.47 12.23 -18.71
C ILE A 331 -26.38 12.52 -17.20
N ASP A 332 -25.87 11.57 -16.41
CA ASP A 332 -25.64 11.78 -14.97
C ASP A 332 -24.74 13.01 -14.72
N ASP A 333 -23.62 13.12 -15.45
CA ASP A 333 -22.70 14.26 -15.38
C ASP A 333 -23.41 15.58 -15.74
N LEU A 334 -24.21 15.58 -16.82
CA LEU A 334 -24.92 16.78 -17.31
C LEU A 334 -26.06 17.23 -16.38
N LEU A 335 -26.72 16.28 -15.72
CA LEU A 335 -27.78 16.57 -14.72
C LEU A 335 -27.20 16.88 -13.33
N GLY A 336 -25.88 16.75 -13.15
CA GLY A 336 -25.20 17.04 -11.89
C GLY A 336 -25.51 16.01 -10.79
N PHE A 337 -25.76 14.75 -11.16
CA PHE A 337 -25.93 13.67 -10.20
C PHE A 337 -24.70 13.53 -9.30
N THR A 338 -24.95 13.36 -8.00
CA THR A 338 -23.90 13.23 -7.00
C THR A 338 -23.67 11.78 -6.59
N ARG A 339 -22.43 11.46 -6.23
CA ARG A 339 -22.01 10.18 -5.66
C ARG A 339 -21.26 10.44 -4.36
N SER A 340 -21.65 9.75 -3.30
CA SER A 340 -21.11 10.00 -1.96
C SER A 340 -19.79 9.28 -1.72
N ARG A 341 -18.84 9.95 -1.06
CA ARG A 341 -17.56 9.37 -0.59
C ARG A 341 -17.28 9.77 0.85
N LEU A 342 -16.69 8.85 1.62
CA LEU A 342 -16.13 9.17 2.94
C LEU A 342 -14.69 9.67 2.81
N VAL A 343 -14.48 10.97 3.08
CA VAL A 343 -13.17 11.64 2.95
C VAL A 343 -12.63 12.04 4.33
N PRO A 344 -11.34 11.81 4.62
CA PRO A 344 -10.69 12.36 5.82
C PRO A 344 -10.84 13.88 5.91
N THR A 345 -11.18 14.42 7.09
CA THR A 345 -11.40 15.87 7.28
C THR A 345 -10.23 16.77 6.87
N ASP A 346 -9.01 16.26 6.92
CA ASP A 346 -7.77 16.95 6.55
C ASP A 346 -7.57 17.11 5.03
N LEU A 347 -8.37 16.43 4.21
CA LEU A 347 -8.34 16.52 2.74
C LEU A 347 -9.49 17.36 2.15
N LEU A 348 -10.23 18.08 2.99
CA LEU A 348 -11.36 18.93 2.59
C LEU A 348 -10.99 20.41 2.38
N VAL A 349 -9.69 20.74 2.31
CA VAL A 349 -9.19 22.11 2.13
C VAL A 349 -8.97 22.43 0.66
#